data_AF-A0A917A685-F1
#
_entry.id   AF-A0A917A685-F1
#
_cell.length_a   1.000
_cell.length_b   1.000
_cell.length_c   1.000
_cell.angle_alpha   90.00
_cell.angle_beta   90.00
_cell.angle_gamma   90.00
#
_symmetry.space_group_name_H-M   'P 1'
#
loop_
_entity.id
_entity.type
_entity.pdbx_description
1 polymer ?
#
loop_
_entity_poly.entity_id
_entity_poly.type
_entity_poly.pdbx_seq_one_letter_code
_entity_poly.pdbx_strand_id
1 'polypeptide(L)'
;MELPRRLSEPGPLIEYISELRRLPAKRKEAKELIDAIRATLRTPDGSILLDLLEKATLLRSIPITADPRALDAINAQSFIALDLRRILSDEFDAEPVVENQAVRASGRGQPRRR
;
A
#
# COMPACT_ATOMS: atom_id res chain seq x y z
N MET A 1 -18.29 12.12 6.84
CA MET A 1 -17.15 11.26 7.21
C MET A 1 -16.55 10.72 5.92
N GLU A 2 -15.24 10.80 5.76
CA GLU A 2 -14.56 10.08 4.67
C GLU A 2 -14.73 8.58 4.90
N LEU A 3 -14.88 7.83 3.81
CA LEU A 3 -14.99 6.38 3.90
C LEU A 3 -13.63 5.81 4.34
N PRO A 4 -13.60 4.74 5.15
CA PRO A 4 -12.35 4.05 5.48
C PRO A 4 -11.61 3.63 4.22
N ARG A 5 -10.28 3.71 4.24
CA ARG A 5 -9.42 3.23 3.15
C ARG A 5 -9.80 1.79 2.79
N ARG A 6 -9.85 1.50 1.49
CA ARG A 6 -10.18 0.15 1.05
C ARG A 6 -8.96 -0.73 1.26
N LEU A 7 -9.16 -1.95 1.75
CA LEU A 7 -8.04 -2.90 1.92
C LEU A 7 -7.35 -3.25 0.59
N SER A 8 -7.98 -2.98 -0.56
CA SER A 8 -7.39 -3.09 -1.89
C SER A 8 -6.42 -1.95 -2.24
N GLU A 9 -6.49 -0.83 -1.54
CA GLU A 9 -5.63 0.33 -1.77
C GLU A 9 -4.29 0.17 -1.03
N PRO A 10 -3.22 0.83 -1.49
CA PRO A 10 -1.95 0.91 -0.77
C PRO A 10 -2.14 1.43 0.66
N GLY A 11 -1.54 0.75 1.63
CA GLY A 11 -1.50 1.23 3.00
C GLY A 11 -0.36 2.22 3.24
N PRO A 12 -0.19 2.66 4.50
CA PRO A 12 0.78 3.69 4.87
C PRO A 12 2.24 3.32 4.57
N LEU A 13 2.61 2.03 4.62
CA LEU A 13 3.99 1.61 4.37
C LEU A 13 4.32 1.72 2.89
N ILE A 14 3.40 1.28 2.02
CA ILE A 14 3.57 1.38 0.58
C ILE A 14 3.53 2.84 0.13
N GLU A 15 2.64 3.65 0.68
CA GLU A 15 2.60 5.09 0.41
C GLU A 15 3.93 5.75 0.78
N TYR A 16 4.46 5.46 1.97
CA TYR A 16 5.74 5.99 2.42
C TYR A 16 6.89 5.61 1.47
N ILE A 17 7.00 4.32 1.11
CA ILE A 17 8.01 3.84 0.15
C ILE A 17 7.83 4.50 -1.22
N SER A 18 6.58 4.72 -1.65
CA SER A 18 6.26 5.38 -2.92
C SER A 18 6.70 6.84 -2.93
N GLU A 19 6.48 7.58 -1.84
CA GLU A 19 6.96 8.96 -1.70
C GLU A 19 8.49 9.02 -1.69
N LEU A 20 9.18 8.07 -1.02
CA LEU A 20 10.63 8.00 -1.08
C LEU A 20 11.16 7.72 -2.49
N ARG A 21 10.49 6.87 -3.27
CA ARG A 21 10.85 6.59 -4.68
C ARG A 21 10.69 7.80 -5.60
N ARG A 22 9.74 8.69 -5.32
CA ARG A 22 9.52 9.93 -6.10
C ARG A 22 10.68 10.91 -5.99
N LEU A 23 11.38 10.91 -4.86
CA LEU A 23 12.52 11.79 -4.62
C LEU A 23 13.83 11.13 -5.10
N PRO A 24 14.50 11.65 -6.15
CA PRO A 24 15.69 11.00 -6.72
C PRO A 24 16.80 10.73 -5.69
N ALA A 25 17.01 11.66 -4.75
CA ALA A 25 17.99 11.54 -3.68
C ALA A 25 17.68 10.42 -2.66
N LYS A 26 16.43 9.95 -2.59
CA LYS A 26 15.94 8.98 -1.61
C LYS A 26 15.59 7.61 -2.20
N ARG A 27 15.72 7.44 -3.52
CA ARG A 27 15.49 6.15 -4.21
C ARG A 27 16.35 5.01 -3.66
N LYS A 28 17.61 5.29 -3.31
CA LYS A 28 18.51 4.30 -2.71
C LYS A 28 17.98 3.83 -1.34
N GLU A 29 17.59 4.78 -0.50
CA GLU A 29 17.00 4.50 0.83
C GLU A 29 15.70 3.69 0.70
N ALA A 30 14.84 4.04 -0.26
CA ALA A 30 13.62 3.28 -0.53
C ALA A 30 13.92 1.82 -0.90
N LYS A 31 14.95 1.58 -1.73
CA LYS A 31 15.39 0.23 -2.10
C LYS A 31 15.96 -0.53 -0.88
N GLU A 32 16.81 0.11 -0.09
CA GLU A 32 17.38 -0.48 1.11
C GLU A 32 16.30 -0.88 2.13
N LEU A 33 15.26 -0.06 2.29
CA LEU A 33 14.10 -0.40 3.14
C LEU A 33 13.36 -1.64 2.63
N ILE A 34 13.08 -1.73 1.32
CA ILE A 34 12.43 -2.90 0.72
C ILE A 34 13.28 -4.16 0.91
N ASP A 35 14.59 -4.05 0.64
CA ASP A 35 15.53 -5.16 0.77
C ASP A 35 15.63 -5.62 2.25
N ALA A 36 15.65 -4.68 3.20
CA ALA A 36 15.66 -4.98 4.63
C ALA A 36 14.37 -5.68 5.10
N ILE A 37 13.20 -5.21 4.64
CA ILE A 37 11.90 -5.85 4.93
C ILE A 37 11.90 -7.29 4.39
N ARG A 38 12.32 -7.47 3.14
CA ARG A 38 12.37 -8.79 2.49
C ARG A 38 13.36 -9.72 3.18
N ALA A 39 14.56 -9.24 3.49
CA ALA A 39 15.57 -10.02 4.19
C ALA A 39 15.08 -10.49 5.55
N THR A 40 14.36 -9.62 6.28
CA THR A 40 13.81 -9.95 7.60
C THR A 40 12.70 -10.99 7.50
N LEU A 41 11.73 -10.77 6.60
CA LEU A 41 10.49 -11.57 6.55
C LEU A 41 10.60 -12.87 5.74
N ARG A 42 11.63 -13.04 4.90
CA ARG A 42 11.88 -14.30 4.16
C ARG A 42 12.56 -15.39 5.00
N THR A 43 12.90 -15.10 6.25
CA THR A 43 13.42 -16.10 7.19
C THR A 43 12.27 -16.95 7.76
N PRO A 44 12.56 -18.15 8.31
CA PRO A 44 11.54 -18.95 9.01
C PRO A 44 10.86 -18.14 10.13
N ASP A 45 11.63 -17.47 10.97
CA ASP A 45 11.09 -16.65 12.06
C ASP A 45 10.31 -15.44 11.55
N GLY A 46 10.77 -14.81 10.47
CA GLY A 46 10.08 -13.70 9.80
C GLY A 46 8.72 -14.11 9.24
N SER A 47 8.60 -15.32 8.69
CA SER A 47 7.33 -15.84 8.20
C SER A 47 6.35 -16.15 9.34
N ILE A 48 6.84 -16.67 10.48
CA ILE A 48 6.04 -16.85 11.70
C ILE A 48 5.58 -15.49 12.24
N LEU A 49 6.47 -14.50 12.29
CA LEU A 49 6.12 -13.14 12.71
C LEU A 49 5.00 -12.55 11.85
N LEU A 50 5.11 -12.68 10.52
CA LEU A 50 4.12 -12.17 9.59
C LEU A 50 2.77 -12.89 9.77
N ASP A 51 2.75 -14.21 9.92
CA ASP A 51 1.52 -14.98 10.18
C ASP A 51 0.85 -14.56 11.50
N LEU A 52 1.62 -14.39 12.57
CA LEU A 52 1.10 -13.89 13.85
C LEU A 52 0.55 -12.47 13.73
N LEU A 53 1.21 -11.60 12.97
CA LEU A 53 0.75 -10.24 12.72
C LEU A 53 -0.54 -10.21 11.91
N GLU A 54 -0.68 -11.04 10.88
CA GLU A 54 -1.92 -11.22 10.12
C GLU A 54 -3.07 -11.68 11.03
N LYS A 55 -2.82 -12.67 11.89
CA LYS A 55 -3.81 -13.15 12.86
C LYS A 55 -4.25 -12.05 13.83
N ALA A 56 -3.32 -11.24 14.31
CA ALA A 56 -3.59 -10.17 15.27
C ALA A 56 -4.31 -8.96 14.66
N THR A 57 -4.07 -8.67 13.38
CA THR A 57 -4.55 -7.43 12.72
C THR A 57 -5.72 -7.65 11.76
N LEU A 58 -5.78 -8.80 11.07
CA LEU A 58 -6.78 -9.09 10.05
C LEU A 58 -7.86 -10.06 10.53
N LEU A 59 -7.49 -11.11 11.28
CA LEU A 59 -8.40 -12.22 11.62
C LEU A 59 -9.13 -12.05 12.97
N ARG A 60 -9.24 -10.82 13.46
CA ARG A 60 -9.92 -10.52 14.73
C ARG A 60 -11.42 -10.33 14.56
N SER A 61 -12.18 -10.82 15.55
CA SER A 61 -13.62 -10.54 15.66
C SER A 61 -13.83 -9.17 16.29
N ILE A 62 -14.53 -8.26 15.60
CA ILE A 62 -14.86 -6.95 16.15
C ILE A 62 -16.32 -6.95 16.62
N PRO A 63 -16.60 -6.63 17.90
CA PRO A 63 -17.97 -6.50 18.38
C PRO A 63 -18.71 -5.40 17.63
N ILE A 64 -19.96 -5.65 17.24
CA ILE A 64 -20.81 -4.68 16.52
C ILE A 64 -21.08 -3.43 17.38
N THR A 65 -20.92 -3.56 18.70
CA THR A 65 -21.06 -2.49 19.70
C THR A 65 -19.75 -1.74 19.99
N ALA A 66 -18.67 -2.04 19.26
CA ALA A 66 -17.38 -1.39 19.48
C ALA A 66 -17.43 0.11 19.16
N ASP A 67 -16.67 0.89 19.92
CA ASP A 67 -16.52 2.33 19.72
C ASP A 67 -16.00 2.62 18.29
N PRO A 68 -16.59 3.58 17.55
CA PRO A 68 -16.14 3.95 16.20
C PRO A 68 -14.65 4.28 16.10
N ARG A 69 -14.04 4.91 17.13
CA ARG A 69 -12.60 5.21 17.15
C ARG A 69 -11.77 3.94 17.26
N ALA A 70 -12.27 2.94 17.98
CA ALA A 70 -11.62 1.63 18.04
C ALA A 70 -11.69 0.93 16.69
N LEU A 71 -12.83 1.04 15.97
CA LEU A 71 -12.98 0.54 14.60
C LEU A 71 -11.99 1.19 13.63
N ASP A 72 -11.81 2.51 13.71
CA ASP A 72 -10.86 3.24 12.86
C ASP A 72 -9.41 2.84 13.14
N ALA A 73 -9.03 2.75 14.42
CA ALA A 73 -7.69 2.30 14.82
C ALA A 73 -7.41 0.87 14.35
N ILE A 74 -8.40 -0.01 14.45
CA ILE A 74 -8.36 -1.38 13.94
C ILE A 74 -8.13 -1.35 12.43
N ASN A 75 -8.96 -0.65 11.67
CA ASN A 75 -8.82 -0.58 10.22
C ASN A 75 -7.43 -0.08 9.78
N ALA A 76 -6.87 0.90 10.47
CA ALA A 76 -5.51 1.40 10.21
C ALA A 76 -4.43 0.31 10.41
N GLN A 77 -4.54 -0.49 11.47
CA GLN A 77 -3.58 -1.56 11.76
C GLN A 77 -3.60 -2.69 10.73
N SER A 78 -4.76 -2.97 10.12
CA SER A 78 -4.92 -4.01 9.09
C SER A 78 -4.00 -3.79 7.90
N PHE A 79 -3.65 -2.54 7.57
CA PHE A 79 -2.77 -2.22 6.45
C PHE A 79 -1.32 -2.64 6.67
N ILE A 80 -0.86 -2.78 7.92
CA ILE A 80 0.55 -3.12 8.20
C ILE A 80 0.88 -4.49 7.64
N ALA A 81 0.10 -5.53 8.01
CA ALA A 81 0.33 -6.88 7.54
C ALA A 81 0.13 -7.03 6.02
N LEU A 82 -0.91 -6.36 5.48
CA LEU A 82 -1.21 -6.37 4.04
C LEU A 82 -0.10 -5.73 3.21
N ASP A 83 0.44 -4.60 3.66
CA ASP A 83 1.52 -3.93 2.95
C ASP A 83 2.81 -4.75 2.99
N LEU A 84 3.13 -5.39 4.11
CA LEU A 84 4.30 -6.29 4.20
C LEU A 84 4.16 -7.48 3.25
N ARG A 85 2.98 -8.09 3.16
CA ARG A 85 2.66 -9.13 2.15
C ARG A 85 2.89 -8.65 0.73
N ARG A 86 2.38 -7.46 0.41
CA ARG A 86 2.55 -6.86 -0.92
C ARG A 86 4.01 -6.62 -1.22
N ILE A 87 4.78 -6.03 -0.31
CA ILE A 87 6.22 -5.79 -0.48
C ILE A 87 6.99 -7.10 -0.73
N LEU A 88 6.55 -8.22 -0.12
CA LEU A 88 7.12 -9.54 -0.37
C LEU A 88 6.73 -10.16 -1.72
N SER A 89 5.60 -9.73 -2.29
CA SER A 89 5.11 -10.18 -3.60
C SER A 89 5.99 -9.65 -4.73
N ASP A 90 6.15 -10.47 -5.77
CA ASP A 90 6.85 -10.09 -7.00
C ASP A 90 6.11 -8.96 -7.74
N GLU A 91 4.81 -8.81 -7.52
CA GLU A 91 3.98 -7.73 -8.08
C GLU A 91 4.36 -6.33 -7.57
N PHE A 92 5.04 -6.22 -6.42
CA PHE A 92 5.43 -4.93 -5.85
C PHE A 92 6.59 -4.26 -6.59
N ASP A 93 7.42 -5.06 -7.26
CA ASP A 93 8.51 -4.55 -8.09
C ASP A 93 8.06 -4.21 -9.51
N ALA A 94 6.83 -4.59 -9.89
CA ALA A 94 6.23 -4.10 -11.10
C ALA A 94 6.03 -2.59 -10.94
N GLU A 95 6.95 -1.80 -11.51
CA GLU A 95 6.80 -0.37 -11.66
C GLU A 95 5.37 -0.10 -12.15
N PRO A 96 4.58 0.77 -11.49
CA PRO A 96 3.35 1.22 -12.09
C PRO A 96 3.78 1.90 -13.39
N VAL A 97 3.46 1.28 -14.52
CA VAL A 97 3.54 1.95 -15.82
C VAL A 97 2.75 3.22 -15.60
N VAL A 98 3.47 4.34 -15.58
CA VAL A 98 2.89 5.67 -15.48
C VAL A 98 2.17 5.86 -16.81
N GLU A 99 0.97 5.31 -16.92
CA GLU A 99 0.04 5.66 -17.98
C GLU A 99 -0.28 7.12 -17.70
N ASN A 100 0.47 7.99 -18.38
CA ASN A 100 0.20 9.40 -18.45
C ASN A 100 -1.26 9.57 -18.89
N GLN A 101 -2.18 9.74 -17.94
CA GLN A 101 -3.58 10.11 -18.20
C GLN A 101 -3.71 11.55 -18.73
N ALA A 102 -2.68 12.06 -19.40
CA ALA A 102 -2.63 13.37 -20.03
C ALA A 102 -3.09 13.35 -21.50
N VAL A 103 -3.47 12.20 -22.08
CA VAL A 103 -3.86 12.13 -23.52
C VAL A 103 -5.37 12.00 -23.74
N ARG A 104 -6.21 11.91 -22.70
CA ARG A 104 -7.68 11.80 -22.87
C ARG A 104 -8.47 13.11 -22.69
N ALA A 105 -7.79 14.26 -22.57
CA ALA A 105 -8.44 15.56 -22.38
C ALA A 105 -8.17 16.60 -23.50
N SER A 106 -7.75 16.18 -24.70
CA SER A 106 -7.54 17.09 -25.84
C SER A 106 -8.16 16.58 -27.15
N GLY A 107 -9.41 16.14 -27.09
CA GLY A 107 -10.14 15.59 -28.24
C GLY A 107 -11.62 15.95 -28.29
N ARG A 108 -12.01 17.15 -27.84
CA ARG A 108 -13.35 17.68 -28.08
C ARG A 108 -13.30 19.14 -28.54
N GLY A 109 -13.64 19.34 -29.80
CA GLY A 109 -14.20 20.60 -30.30
C GLY A 109 -13.24 21.53 -31.01
N GLN A 110 -13.02 21.31 -32.31
CA GLN A 110 -12.80 22.43 -33.23
C GLN A 110 -13.63 22.21 -34.50
N PRO A 111 -14.59 23.10 -34.82
CA PRO A 111 -15.35 22.99 -36.06
C PRO A 111 -14.48 23.44 -37.24
N ARG A 112 -14.47 22.62 -38.30
CA ARG A 112 -13.87 22.95 -39.60
C ARG A 112 -14.52 24.22 -40.16
N ARG A 113 -13.73 25.27 -40.37
CA ARG A 113 -14.03 26.34 -41.33
C ARG A 113 -13.68 25.84 -42.74
N ARG A 114 -14.68 25.72 -43.61
CA ARG A 114 -14.59 25.94 -45.05
C ARG A 114 -15.91 26.55 -45.51
#